data_AF-A0A2J8RBC2-F1
#
_entry.id   AF-A0A2J8RBC2-F1
#
_cell.length_a   1.000
_cell.length_b   1.000
_cell.length_c   1.000
_cell.angle_alpha   90.00
_cell.angle_beta   90.00
_cell.angle_gamma   90.00
#
_symmetry.space_group_name_H-M   'P 1'
#
loop_
_entity.id
_entity.type
_entity.pdbx_description
1 polymer ?
#
loop_
_entity_poly.entity_id
_entity_poly.type
_entity_poly.pdbx_seq_one_letter_code
_entity_poly.pdbx_strand_id
1 'polypeptide(L)'
;KDALHLLVFTTDDVPHIALDGKLGGLVQPHDGQCHLNEANEYTASNQMDYPSLALLGEKLAENNINLIFAVTKNHYMLYKNFTALIPGTTVEILDGDSKNIIQLIINAYNASFEVSVEARSCPSRHTEHVFSLRPVGFRDSLEVGVTYNCTCGCSVGLEPNSARCSGSGTYVCGLCECNPGYLGTRCECQDGENQSVYQNLCREAEGKPLCSGRGDCSCNQCSCFESEFGKIYGPFCECDNFSCARNKGVLCSGHGECHCGECKCHAGYIGDNCNCSTDISTCRGRDGQICSERGHCLCGQCQCTEPGAFGEMCEKCPTCPDACSTKRDCVECLLLHSGKPDNQTCHSLCRDEVITWVDTIVKDDQEAVLCFYKTAKDCVMMFTYVELPSGKSNLTVLRE
;
A
#
# COMPACT_ATOMS: atom_id res chain seq x y z
N LYS A 1 12.60 -7.22 36.80
CA LYS A 1 12.45 -5.76 36.92
C LYS A 1 11.84 -5.34 35.60
N ASP A 2 10.55 -5.04 35.60
CA ASP A 2 9.76 -4.82 34.40
C ASP A 2 10.03 -3.41 33.87
N ALA A 3 10.49 -3.31 32.62
CA ALA A 3 10.83 -2.05 31.97
C ALA A 3 10.66 -2.17 30.45
N LEU A 4 10.35 -1.05 29.80
CA LEU A 4 10.46 -0.94 28.35
C LEU A 4 11.94 -1.02 27.96
N HIS A 5 12.30 -1.99 27.11
CA HIS A 5 13.67 -2.09 26.59
C HIS A 5 13.77 -1.36 25.25
N LEU A 6 14.20 -0.10 25.31
CA LEU A 6 14.55 0.66 24.12
C LEU A 6 16.02 0.45 23.79
N LEU A 7 16.30 -0.03 22.58
CA LEU A 7 17.65 -0.07 22.02
C LEU A 7 17.77 1.02 20.97
N VAL A 8 18.51 2.08 21.29
CA VAL A 8 18.76 3.20 20.38
C VAL A 8 20.05 2.91 19.62
N PHE A 9 19.94 2.67 18.32
CA PHE A 9 21.07 2.45 17.42
C PHE A 9 21.34 3.72 16.63
N THR A 10 22.48 4.33 16.87
CA THR A 10 22.90 5.58 16.22
C THR A 10 24.00 5.33 15.22
N THR A 11 23.83 5.78 13.98
CA THR A 11 24.89 5.71 12.96
C THR A 11 24.66 6.72 11.85
N ASP A 12 25.74 7.12 11.21
CA ASP A 12 25.75 7.98 10.03
C ASP A 12 26.17 7.24 8.76
N ASP A 13 26.23 5.90 8.79
CA ASP A 13 26.71 5.07 7.68
C ASP A 13 25.88 3.79 7.46
N VAL A 14 26.18 3.09 6.36
CA VAL A 14 25.61 1.82 5.92
C VAL A 14 26.14 0.67 6.80
N PRO A 15 25.29 -0.27 7.26
CA PRO A 15 25.75 -1.40 8.04
C PRO A 15 26.22 -2.54 7.13
N HIS A 16 27.11 -3.39 7.63
CA HIS A 16 27.34 -4.70 7.05
C HIS A 16 26.18 -5.64 7.37
N ILE A 17 25.84 -6.50 6.41
CA ILE A 17 24.78 -7.50 6.52
C ILE A 17 25.35 -8.91 6.37
N ALA A 18 24.57 -9.93 6.73
CA ALA A 18 24.95 -11.32 6.49
C ALA A 18 25.46 -11.54 5.06
N LEU A 19 26.50 -12.36 4.92
CA LEU A 19 27.31 -12.66 3.74
C LEU A 19 28.40 -11.63 3.40
N ASP A 20 28.39 -10.43 3.97
CA ASP A 20 29.49 -9.46 3.77
C ASP A 20 30.81 -9.95 4.39
N GLY A 21 30.74 -10.70 5.50
CA GLY A 21 31.89 -11.25 6.19
C GLY A 21 32.72 -12.20 5.34
N LYS A 22 32.15 -12.75 4.26
CA LYS A 22 32.85 -13.60 3.29
C LYS A 22 34.06 -12.90 2.68
N LEU A 23 34.00 -11.59 2.48
CA LEU A 23 35.14 -10.80 1.97
C LEU A 23 36.31 -10.76 2.99
N GLY A 24 36.00 -10.86 4.27
CA GLY A 24 36.97 -10.97 5.37
C GLY A 24 37.35 -12.41 5.73
N GLY A 25 36.89 -13.42 4.98
CA GLY A 25 37.12 -14.84 5.27
C GLY A 25 36.20 -15.43 6.35
N LEU A 26 35.19 -14.69 6.79
CA LEU A 26 34.18 -15.15 7.76
C LEU A 26 33.06 -15.87 7.01
N VAL A 27 33.08 -17.21 7.04
CA VAL A 27 32.12 -18.06 6.33
C VAL A 27 31.15 -18.78 7.26
N GLN A 28 31.34 -18.67 8.57
CA GLN A 28 30.47 -19.27 9.56
C GLN A 28 29.26 -18.34 9.80
N PRO A 29 28.02 -18.79 9.55
CA PRO A 29 26.83 -17.98 9.81
C PRO A 29 26.71 -17.62 11.29
N HIS A 30 26.10 -16.47 11.57
CA HIS A 30 25.83 -16.02 12.94
C HIS A 30 24.82 -16.98 13.64
N ASP A 31 25.09 -17.34 14.90
CA ASP A 31 24.30 -18.34 15.66
C ASP A 31 23.19 -17.75 16.55
N GLY A 32 23.20 -16.44 16.77
CA GLY A 32 22.21 -15.73 17.58
C GLY A 32 22.37 -15.93 19.09
N GLN A 33 23.55 -16.39 19.54
CA GLN A 33 23.89 -16.57 20.95
C GLN A 33 24.78 -15.44 21.48
N CYS A 34 24.91 -15.35 22.80
CA CYS A 34 25.79 -14.36 23.44
C CYS A 34 27.24 -14.85 23.46
N HIS A 35 28.14 -14.07 22.86
CA HIS A 35 29.60 -14.30 22.85
C HIS A 35 30.37 -13.10 23.42
N LEU A 36 29.79 -12.41 24.40
CA LEU A 36 30.47 -11.35 25.13
C LEU A 36 31.29 -11.97 26.27
N ASN A 37 32.59 -11.69 26.31
CA ASN A 37 33.45 -12.19 27.39
C ASN A 37 33.38 -11.32 28.66
N GLU A 38 34.09 -11.72 29.72
CA GLU A 38 34.17 -10.96 30.98
C GLU A 38 34.85 -9.58 30.83
N ALA A 39 35.54 -9.33 29.71
CA ALA A 39 36.13 -8.03 29.37
C ALA A 39 35.15 -7.12 28.59
N ASN A 40 33.90 -7.55 28.40
CA ASN A 40 32.87 -6.87 27.58
C ASN A 40 33.20 -6.76 26.09
N GLU A 41 34.01 -7.68 25.57
CA GLU A 41 34.34 -7.76 24.15
C GLU A 41 33.57 -8.90 23.47
N TYR A 42 33.13 -8.65 22.24
CA TYR A 42 32.48 -9.67 21.41
C TYR A 42 33.53 -10.58 20.77
N THR A 43 33.74 -11.77 21.34
CA THR A 43 34.86 -12.65 20.96
C THR A 43 34.66 -13.35 19.62
N ALA A 44 33.43 -13.40 19.11
CA ALA A 44 33.10 -14.07 17.86
C ALA A 44 33.18 -13.15 16.63
N SER A 45 33.61 -11.89 16.77
CA SER A 45 33.73 -10.92 15.66
C SER A 45 34.58 -11.41 14.49
N ASN A 46 35.61 -12.23 14.78
CA ASN A 46 36.55 -12.74 13.79
C ASN A 46 36.31 -14.22 13.46
N GLN A 47 35.18 -14.78 13.90
CA GLN A 47 34.84 -16.19 13.74
C GLN A 47 33.54 -16.35 12.96
N MET A 48 32.54 -15.51 13.25
CA MET A 48 31.22 -15.55 12.64
C MET A 48 30.97 -14.33 11.75
N ASP A 49 30.17 -14.55 10.72
CA ASP A 49 29.64 -13.52 9.83
C ASP A 49 28.59 -12.64 10.55
N TYR A 50 28.20 -11.54 9.92
CA TYR A 50 27.17 -10.64 10.42
C TYR A 50 25.79 -11.34 10.51
N PRO A 51 24.92 -10.95 11.45
CA PRO A 51 23.58 -11.50 11.53
C PRO A 51 22.71 -11.07 10.34
N SER A 52 21.78 -11.94 9.93
CA SER A 52 20.75 -11.56 8.96
C SER A 52 19.67 -10.70 9.62
N LEU A 53 18.97 -9.88 8.83
CA LEU A 53 17.87 -9.05 9.36
C LEU A 53 16.75 -9.88 9.97
N ALA A 54 16.48 -11.07 9.42
CA ALA A 54 15.48 -11.99 9.96
C ALA A 54 15.89 -12.54 11.34
N LEU A 55 17.15 -12.97 11.50
CA LEU A 55 17.68 -13.44 12.78
C LEU A 55 17.68 -12.32 13.83
N LEU A 56 18.01 -11.10 13.41
CA LEU A 56 17.95 -9.92 14.27
C LEU A 56 16.51 -9.65 14.75
N GLY A 57 15.52 -9.69 13.84
CA GLY A 57 14.12 -9.51 14.20
C GLY A 57 13.58 -10.58 15.14
N GLU A 58 13.95 -11.83 14.93
CA GLU A 58 13.62 -12.94 15.85
C GLU A 58 14.16 -12.67 17.26
N LYS A 59 15.46 -12.35 17.39
CA LYS A 59 16.08 -12.13 18.70
C LYS A 59 15.59 -10.87 19.40
N LEU A 60 15.28 -9.79 18.67
CA LEU A 60 14.68 -8.59 19.25
C LEU A 60 13.29 -8.89 19.84
N ALA A 61 12.47 -9.65 19.10
CA ALA A 61 11.15 -10.06 19.55
C ALA A 61 11.22 -11.00 20.77
N GLU A 62 12.07 -12.03 20.74
CA GLU A 62 12.26 -12.95 21.87
C GLU A 62 12.69 -12.24 23.15
N ASN A 63 13.55 -11.22 23.02
CA ASN A 63 14.10 -10.48 24.16
C ASN A 63 13.31 -9.21 24.51
N ASN A 64 12.15 -8.99 23.86
CA ASN A 64 11.29 -7.85 24.15
C ASN A 64 11.99 -6.49 23.98
N ILE A 65 12.78 -6.34 22.92
CA ILE A 65 13.57 -5.12 22.65
C ILE A 65 12.95 -4.35 21.48
N ASN A 66 12.68 -3.07 21.69
CA ASN A 66 12.24 -2.14 20.66
C ASN A 66 13.46 -1.38 20.13
N LEU A 67 13.84 -1.66 18.87
CA LEU A 67 14.98 -1.05 18.22
C LEU A 67 14.57 0.25 17.51
N ILE A 68 15.28 1.32 17.82
CA ILE A 68 15.14 2.64 17.20
C ILE A 68 16.41 2.92 16.39
N PHE A 69 16.27 3.04 15.09
CA PHE A 69 17.34 3.50 14.20
C PHE A 69 17.38 5.02 14.19
N ALA A 70 18.32 5.64 14.90
CA ALA A 70 18.57 7.07 14.84
C ALA A 70 19.71 7.33 13.84
N VAL A 71 19.35 7.68 12.60
CA VAL A 71 20.32 7.72 11.49
C VAL A 71 20.31 9.04 10.76
N THR A 72 21.46 9.42 10.19
CA THR A 72 21.55 10.68 9.43
C THR A 72 20.65 10.66 8.21
N LYS A 73 20.20 11.85 7.78
CA LYS A 73 19.25 12.03 6.66
C LYS A 73 19.62 11.25 5.39
N ASN A 74 20.92 11.11 5.10
CA ASN A 74 21.41 10.42 3.91
C ASN A 74 21.12 8.91 3.93
N HIS A 75 21.01 8.31 5.12
CA HIS A 75 20.83 6.87 5.30
C HIS A 75 19.40 6.50 5.76
N TYR A 76 18.55 7.49 6.03
CA TYR A 76 17.17 7.27 6.51
C TYR A 76 16.38 6.26 5.68
N MET A 77 16.42 6.36 4.34
CA MET A 77 15.66 5.44 3.47
C MET A 77 16.16 4.00 3.53
N LEU A 78 17.47 3.79 3.70
CA LEU A 78 18.04 2.45 3.85
C LEU A 78 17.49 1.77 5.11
N TYR A 79 17.60 2.45 6.25
CA TYR A 79 17.13 1.91 7.52
C TYR A 79 15.60 1.81 7.58
N LYS A 80 14.87 2.72 6.91
CA LYS A 80 13.41 2.61 6.73
C LYS A 80 13.00 1.37 5.94
N ASN A 81 13.80 0.93 4.98
CA ASN A 81 13.53 -0.33 4.30
C ASN A 81 13.77 -1.54 5.21
N PHE A 82 14.69 -1.45 6.18
CA PHE A 82 14.89 -2.51 7.17
C PHE A 82 13.72 -2.64 8.14
N THR A 83 13.00 -1.56 8.45
CA THR A 83 11.82 -1.66 9.35
C THR A 83 10.69 -2.51 8.77
N ALA A 84 10.62 -2.65 7.43
CA ALA A 84 9.67 -3.55 6.79
C ALA A 84 9.98 -5.03 7.06
N LEU A 85 11.23 -5.36 7.38
CA LEU A 85 11.73 -6.71 7.62
C LEU A 85 11.87 -7.03 9.12
N ILE A 86 11.90 -6.00 9.97
CA ILE A 86 12.07 -6.12 11.43
C ILE A 86 10.87 -5.46 12.11
N PRO A 87 9.78 -6.21 12.40
CA PRO A 87 8.58 -5.66 13.00
C PRO A 87 8.86 -5.02 14.37
N GLY A 88 8.19 -3.89 14.67
CA GLY A 88 8.35 -3.18 15.94
C GLY A 88 9.55 -2.23 16.00
N THR A 89 10.24 -2.02 14.87
CA THR A 89 11.34 -1.05 14.78
C THR A 89 10.90 0.27 14.18
N THR A 90 11.51 1.36 14.62
CA THR A 90 11.26 2.71 14.11
C THR A 90 12.56 3.33 13.60
N VAL A 91 12.43 4.31 12.70
CA VAL A 91 13.58 5.05 12.16
C VAL A 91 13.31 6.53 12.35
N GLU A 92 14.32 7.22 12.87
CA GLU A 92 14.28 8.64 13.17
C GLU A 92 15.51 9.32 12.56
N ILE A 93 15.35 10.58 12.13
CA ILE A 93 16.44 11.35 11.50
C ILE A 93 17.31 11.95 12.62
N LEU A 94 18.56 11.51 12.71
CA LEU A 94 19.59 12.08 13.58
C LEU A 94 20.29 13.25 12.89
N ASP A 95 20.42 14.37 13.59
CA ASP A 95 21.23 15.50 13.12
C ASP A 95 22.70 15.12 13.03
N GLY A 96 23.46 15.76 12.13
CA GLY A 96 24.89 15.45 11.96
C GLY A 96 25.75 15.70 13.20
N ASP A 97 25.27 16.52 14.14
CA ASP A 97 25.87 16.76 15.45
C ASP A 97 25.13 16.04 16.61
N SER A 98 24.16 15.19 16.28
CA SER A 98 23.36 14.38 17.20
C SER A 98 22.57 15.17 18.26
N LYS A 99 22.38 16.50 18.10
CA LYS A 99 21.71 17.33 19.11
C LYS A 99 20.26 16.97 19.37
N ASN A 100 19.58 16.41 18.37
CA ASN A 100 18.17 16.05 18.47
C ASN A 100 17.90 14.67 19.10
N ILE A 101 18.94 13.90 19.48
CA ILE A 101 18.78 12.52 19.98
C ILE A 101 17.82 12.40 21.17
N ILE A 102 17.82 13.37 22.08
CA ILE A 102 16.94 13.39 23.26
C ILE A 102 15.47 13.44 22.81
N GLN A 103 15.16 14.29 21.83
CA GLN A 103 13.80 14.45 21.33
C GLN A 103 13.33 13.19 20.57
N LEU A 104 14.22 12.56 19.81
CA LEU A 104 13.91 11.32 19.10
C LEU A 104 13.50 10.21 20.07
N ILE A 105 14.22 10.07 21.18
CA ILE A 105 13.91 9.08 22.23
C ILE A 105 12.52 9.36 22.85
N ILE A 106 12.20 10.61 23.14
CA ILE A 106 10.90 11.01 23.70
C ILE A 106 9.76 10.69 22.71
N ASN A 107 9.96 10.99 21.43
CA ASN A 107 8.96 10.73 20.39
C ASN A 107 8.72 9.23 20.21
N ALA A 108 9.80 8.43 20.15
CA ALA A 108 9.71 6.98 20.05
C ALA A 108 9.02 6.34 21.27
N TYR A 109 9.14 6.94 22.45
CA TYR A 109 8.45 6.49 23.66
C TYR A 109 6.92 6.74 23.63
N ASN A 110 6.45 7.76 22.90
CA ASN A 110 5.07 8.26 22.94
C ASN A 110 4.20 7.87 21.72
N ALA A 111 4.62 6.91 20.89
CA ALA A 111 3.89 6.53 19.68
C ALA A 111 2.53 5.84 19.97
N SER A 112 1.48 6.24 19.24
CA SER A 112 0.13 5.64 19.29
C SER A 112 -0.17 4.79 18.04
N PHE A 113 -0.98 3.74 18.19
CA PHE A 113 -1.37 2.83 17.11
C PHE A 113 -2.88 2.86 16.86
N GLU A 114 -3.29 2.79 15.59
CA GLU A 114 -4.69 2.64 15.17
C GLU A 114 -4.88 1.22 14.60
N VAL A 115 -5.95 0.52 15.01
CA VAL A 115 -6.22 -0.87 14.61
C VAL A 115 -7.67 -0.99 14.10
N SER A 116 -7.84 -1.50 12.89
CA SER A 116 -9.14 -1.80 12.28
C SER A 116 -9.37 -3.32 12.18
N VAL A 117 -10.56 -3.80 12.52
CA VAL A 117 -10.93 -5.23 12.51
C VAL A 117 -12.15 -5.41 11.61
N GLU A 118 -12.07 -6.34 10.65
CA GLU A 118 -13.16 -6.62 9.68
C GLU A 118 -13.43 -8.13 9.61
N ALA A 119 -14.72 -8.50 9.58
CA ALA A 119 -15.16 -9.89 9.49
C ALA A 119 -15.53 -10.26 8.05
N ARG A 120 -14.99 -11.36 7.51
CA ARG A 120 -15.27 -11.82 6.14
C ARG A 120 -16.59 -12.59 6.00
N SER A 121 -17.02 -13.27 7.05
CA SER A 121 -18.24 -14.08 7.03
C SER A 121 -18.78 -14.28 8.43
N CYS A 122 -20.03 -14.76 8.51
CA CYS A 122 -20.66 -15.11 9.77
C CYS A 122 -20.34 -16.57 10.15
N PRO A 123 -19.76 -16.83 11.33
CA PRO A 123 -19.52 -18.19 11.80
C PRO A 123 -20.84 -18.96 11.97
N SER A 124 -20.84 -20.27 11.70
CA SER A 124 -22.05 -21.12 11.76
C SER A 124 -22.54 -21.40 13.18
N ARG A 125 -21.76 -21.03 14.21
CA ARG A 125 -22.10 -21.17 15.64
C ARG A 125 -22.02 -19.80 16.30
N HIS A 126 -22.76 -19.62 17.40
CA HIS A 126 -22.54 -18.50 18.33
C HIS A 126 -21.16 -18.68 18.99
N THR A 127 -20.12 -18.33 18.24
CA THR A 127 -18.72 -18.36 18.67
C THR A 127 -18.32 -16.94 18.96
N GLU A 128 -18.00 -16.68 20.22
CA GLU A 128 -17.27 -15.49 20.61
C GLU A 128 -15.81 -15.73 20.31
N HIS A 129 -15.18 -14.80 19.58
CA HIS A 129 -13.76 -14.84 19.35
C HIS A 129 -13.09 -13.80 20.23
N VAL A 130 -12.11 -14.23 21.01
CA VAL A 130 -11.27 -13.34 21.81
C VAL A 130 -9.86 -13.44 21.27
N PHE A 131 -9.28 -12.30 20.92
CA PHE A 131 -7.86 -12.21 20.57
C PHE A 131 -7.22 -11.06 21.34
N SER A 132 -5.92 -11.17 21.58
CA SER A 132 -5.17 -10.17 22.34
C SER A 132 -4.26 -9.37 21.41
N LEU A 133 -4.41 -8.05 21.41
CA LEU A 133 -3.42 -7.14 20.86
C LEU A 133 -2.38 -6.86 21.93
N ARG A 134 -1.14 -7.30 21.68
CA ARG A 134 -0.05 -7.19 22.63
C ARG A 134 1.12 -6.44 21.98
N PRO A 135 1.47 -5.25 22.49
CA PRO A 135 2.70 -4.58 22.08
C PRO A 135 3.90 -5.47 22.43
N VAL A 136 4.83 -5.61 21.50
CA VAL A 136 6.07 -6.33 21.73
C VAL A 136 6.82 -5.64 22.87
N GLY A 137 7.18 -6.41 23.90
CA GLY A 137 7.86 -5.89 25.10
C GLY A 137 6.98 -5.46 26.27
N PHE A 138 5.66 -5.62 26.20
CA PHE A 138 4.77 -5.40 27.35
C PHE A 138 4.14 -6.71 27.83
N ARG A 139 3.85 -6.83 29.14
CA ARG A 139 2.97 -7.90 29.67
C ARG A 139 1.49 -7.54 29.53
N ASP A 140 1.15 -6.26 29.53
CA ASP A 140 -0.22 -5.80 29.32
C ASP A 140 -0.67 -6.11 27.90
N SER A 141 -1.90 -6.60 27.77
CA SER A 141 -2.53 -6.92 26.50
C SER A 141 -3.93 -6.33 26.46
N LEU A 142 -4.31 -5.80 25.31
CA LEU A 142 -5.69 -5.43 25.04
C LEU A 142 -6.43 -6.66 24.53
N GLU A 143 -7.34 -7.20 25.33
CA GLU A 143 -8.25 -8.25 24.88
C GLU A 143 -9.39 -7.64 24.07
N VAL A 144 -9.54 -8.13 22.84
CA VAL A 144 -10.61 -7.74 21.93
C VAL A 144 -11.56 -8.93 21.80
N GLY A 145 -12.75 -8.77 22.38
CA GLY A 145 -13.87 -9.69 22.21
C GLY A 145 -14.70 -9.31 20.99
N VAL A 146 -14.92 -10.26 20.09
CA VAL A 146 -15.74 -10.11 18.89
C VAL A 146 -16.98 -11.00 19.00
N THR A 147 -18.14 -10.36 18.94
CA THR A 147 -19.46 -11.01 18.91
C THR A 147 -20.08 -10.84 17.53
N TYR A 148 -20.53 -11.93 16.94
CA TYR A 148 -21.14 -11.94 15.61
C TYR A 148 -22.66 -11.98 15.74
N ASN A 149 -23.36 -10.98 15.19
CA ASN A 149 -24.81 -10.99 15.14
C ASN A 149 -25.30 -11.53 13.78
N CYS A 150 -25.30 -12.85 13.65
CA CYS A 150 -25.65 -13.55 12.39
C CYS A 150 -27.15 -13.81 12.23
N THR A 151 -27.93 -13.72 13.31
CA THR A 151 -29.35 -14.04 13.32
C THR A 151 -30.20 -12.78 13.17
N CYS A 152 -31.19 -12.84 12.29
CA CYS A 152 -32.19 -11.78 12.18
C CYS A 152 -33.20 -11.90 13.33
N GLY A 153 -33.61 -10.79 13.96
CA GLY A 153 -34.57 -10.83 15.08
C GLY A 153 -35.94 -11.48 14.76
N CYS A 154 -36.30 -11.57 13.48
CA CYS A 154 -37.54 -12.22 13.01
C CYS A 154 -37.48 -13.76 13.02
N SER A 155 -36.31 -14.40 13.17
CA SER A 155 -36.17 -15.86 13.10
C SER A 155 -36.65 -16.59 14.36
N VAL A 156 -36.98 -15.85 15.43
CA VAL A 156 -37.45 -16.39 16.71
C VAL A 156 -38.97 -16.66 16.70
N GLY A 157 -39.73 -15.99 15.81
CA GLY A 157 -41.18 -16.08 15.70
C GLY A 157 -41.65 -17.02 14.60
N LEU A 158 -41.26 -18.30 14.66
CA LEU A 158 -41.68 -19.31 13.69
C LEU A 158 -43.20 -19.57 13.84
N GLU A 159 -43.96 -19.44 12.74
CA GLU A 159 -45.38 -19.81 12.71
C GLU A 159 -45.55 -21.14 11.95
N PRO A 160 -45.56 -22.30 12.63
CA PRO A 160 -45.75 -23.59 11.97
C PRO A 160 -47.16 -23.70 11.40
N ASN A 161 -47.27 -24.32 10.22
CA ASN A 161 -48.53 -24.46 9.47
C ASN A 161 -49.28 -23.12 9.31
N SER A 162 -48.55 -22.04 9.06
CA SER A 162 -49.13 -20.70 8.93
C SER A 162 -50.11 -20.66 7.77
N ALA A 163 -51.23 -19.98 7.95
CA ALA A 163 -52.18 -19.71 6.87
C ALA A 163 -51.55 -18.91 5.72
N ARG A 164 -50.46 -18.17 5.99
CA ARG A 164 -49.66 -17.46 4.97
C ARG A 164 -48.92 -18.41 4.04
N CYS A 165 -48.64 -19.63 4.51
CA CYS A 165 -47.98 -20.72 3.79
C CYS A 165 -49.01 -21.82 3.41
N SER A 166 -50.26 -21.41 3.14
CA SER A 166 -51.36 -22.30 2.76
C SER A 166 -51.65 -23.43 3.75
N GLY A 167 -51.19 -23.31 5.01
CA GLY A 167 -51.26 -24.37 6.02
C GLY A 167 -50.29 -25.53 5.81
N SER A 168 -49.45 -25.46 4.77
CA SER A 168 -48.54 -26.54 4.33
C SER A 168 -47.06 -26.18 4.51
N GLY A 169 -46.75 -25.26 5.43
CA GLY A 169 -45.38 -24.85 5.74
C GLY A 169 -45.27 -23.94 6.95
N THR A 170 -44.04 -23.66 7.36
CA THR A 170 -43.70 -22.77 8.48
C THR A 170 -43.34 -21.39 7.95
N TYR A 171 -43.96 -20.33 8.48
CA TYR A 171 -43.62 -18.96 8.10
C TYR A 171 -42.45 -18.44 8.94
N VAL A 172 -41.40 -17.98 8.26
CA VAL A 172 -40.14 -17.51 8.85
C VAL A 172 -39.69 -16.23 8.15
N CYS A 173 -39.61 -15.11 8.88
CA CYS A 173 -39.02 -13.85 8.36
C CYS A 173 -39.55 -13.38 7.00
N GLY A 174 -40.84 -13.58 6.68
CA GLY A 174 -41.40 -13.17 5.39
C GLY A 174 -41.42 -14.26 4.31
N LEU A 175 -40.81 -15.42 4.57
CA LEU A 175 -40.74 -16.57 3.68
C LEU A 175 -41.50 -17.77 4.26
N CYS A 176 -41.82 -18.74 3.41
CA CYS A 176 -42.44 -20.00 3.80
C CYS A 176 -41.46 -21.15 3.61
N GLU A 177 -41.19 -21.91 4.67
CA GLU A 177 -40.50 -23.19 4.63
C GLU A 177 -41.55 -24.31 4.47
N CYS A 178 -41.68 -24.84 3.27
CA CYS A 178 -42.73 -25.81 2.95
C CYS A 178 -42.47 -27.20 3.52
N ASN A 179 -43.55 -27.88 3.91
CA ASN A 179 -43.50 -29.28 4.29
C ASN A 179 -43.10 -30.17 3.09
N PRO A 180 -42.52 -31.36 3.31
CA PRO A 180 -42.13 -32.26 2.24
C PRO A 180 -43.29 -32.54 1.26
N GLY A 181 -43.05 -32.37 -0.04
CA GLY A 181 -44.04 -32.57 -1.10
C GLY A 181 -44.88 -31.33 -1.45
N TYR A 182 -44.64 -30.19 -0.81
CA TYR A 182 -45.23 -28.89 -1.18
C TYR A 182 -44.17 -27.93 -1.71
N LEU A 183 -44.53 -27.17 -2.74
CA LEU A 183 -43.66 -26.25 -3.46
C LEU A 183 -44.35 -24.88 -3.63
N GLY A 184 -43.56 -23.85 -3.94
CA GLY A 184 -44.03 -22.49 -4.17
C GLY A 184 -43.81 -21.55 -2.99
N THR A 185 -43.91 -20.25 -3.25
CA THR A 185 -43.61 -19.19 -2.25
C THR A 185 -44.56 -19.17 -1.05
N ARG A 186 -45.73 -19.80 -1.19
CA ARG A 186 -46.73 -19.98 -0.13
C ARG A 186 -47.11 -21.45 0.05
N CYS A 187 -46.28 -22.39 -0.40
CA CYS A 187 -46.54 -23.84 -0.34
C CYS A 187 -47.87 -24.24 -0.99
N GLU A 188 -48.24 -23.55 -2.07
CA GLU A 188 -49.52 -23.67 -2.75
C GLU A 188 -49.62 -24.86 -3.71
N CYS A 189 -48.49 -25.41 -4.17
CA CYS A 189 -48.47 -26.54 -5.09
C CYS A 189 -48.09 -27.84 -4.39
N GLN A 190 -48.66 -28.95 -4.86
CA GLN A 190 -48.24 -30.30 -4.50
C GLN A 190 -47.34 -30.89 -5.60
N ASP A 191 -46.29 -31.58 -5.18
CA ASP A 191 -45.29 -32.15 -6.08
C ASP A 191 -45.95 -33.19 -7.04
N GLY A 192 -45.91 -32.93 -8.35
CA GLY A 192 -46.51 -33.79 -9.39
C GLY A 192 -47.86 -33.34 -10.00
N GLU A 193 -48.42 -32.18 -9.65
CA GLU A 193 -49.62 -31.64 -10.33
C GLU A 193 -49.33 -30.98 -11.70
N ASN A 194 -50.32 -30.96 -12.59
CA ASN A 194 -50.21 -30.57 -14.01
C ASN A 194 -49.73 -29.12 -14.21
N GLN A 195 -48.51 -28.97 -14.76
CA GLN A 195 -47.66 -27.77 -14.67
C GLN A 195 -47.88 -26.65 -15.71
N SER A 196 -48.89 -26.74 -16.58
CA SER A 196 -48.98 -25.87 -17.77
C SER A 196 -49.29 -24.39 -17.49
N VAL A 197 -49.92 -24.07 -16.36
CA VAL A 197 -50.31 -22.68 -16.00
C VAL A 197 -49.20 -21.95 -15.22
N TYR A 198 -48.37 -22.70 -14.51
CA TYR A 198 -47.35 -22.16 -13.59
C TYR A 198 -45.96 -21.97 -14.23
N GLN A 199 -45.74 -22.53 -15.42
CA GLN A 199 -44.46 -22.42 -16.11
C GLN A 199 -44.15 -20.98 -16.56
N ASN A 200 -45.14 -20.19 -16.99
CA ASN A 200 -44.89 -18.84 -17.51
C ASN A 200 -44.40 -17.83 -16.46
N LEU A 201 -44.60 -18.11 -15.17
CA LEU A 201 -44.16 -17.25 -14.06
C LEU A 201 -42.68 -17.40 -13.73
N CYS A 202 -42.01 -18.45 -14.22
CA CYS A 202 -40.56 -18.64 -14.11
C CYS A 202 -39.77 -17.93 -15.23
N ARG A 203 -40.39 -16.93 -15.87
CA ARG A 203 -39.82 -16.21 -17.01
C ARG A 203 -39.66 -14.75 -16.65
N GLU A 204 -38.45 -14.24 -16.87
CA GLU A 204 -38.12 -12.83 -16.64
C GLU A 204 -38.94 -11.88 -17.55
N ALA A 205 -39.05 -12.22 -18.84
CA ALA A 205 -39.80 -11.43 -19.82
C ALA A 205 -40.31 -12.30 -20.97
N GLU A 206 -41.37 -11.87 -21.67
CA GLU A 206 -41.90 -12.59 -22.84
C GLU A 206 -40.78 -12.84 -23.89
N GLY A 207 -40.66 -14.09 -24.34
CA GLY A 207 -39.63 -14.52 -25.30
C GLY A 207 -38.30 -14.99 -24.68
N LYS A 208 -38.02 -14.74 -23.40
CA LYS A 208 -36.83 -15.30 -22.69
C LYS A 208 -37.06 -16.74 -22.26
N PRO A 209 -36.05 -17.64 -22.23
CA PRO A 209 -36.24 -19.01 -21.76
C PRO A 209 -36.67 -19.07 -20.28
N LEU A 210 -37.36 -20.14 -19.90
CA LEU A 210 -37.71 -20.42 -18.49
C LEU A 210 -36.43 -20.54 -17.66
N CYS A 211 -36.39 -19.90 -16.49
CA CYS A 211 -35.24 -19.92 -15.58
C CYS A 211 -33.91 -19.60 -16.29
N SER A 212 -33.95 -18.68 -17.26
CA SER A 212 -32.80 -18.30 -18.09
C SER A 212 -32.13 -19.49 -18.82
N GLY A 213 -32.79 -20.65 -18.92
CA GLY A 213 -32.20 -21.89 -19.41
C GLY A 213 -31.16 -22.52 -18.48
N ARG A 214 -31.04 -22.02 -17.25
CA ARG A 214 -30.03 -22.40 -16.25
C ARG A 214 -30.65 -23.03 -15.00
N GLY A 215 -31.87 -23.55 -15.11
CA GLY A 215 -32.57 -24.25 -14.05
C GLY A 215 -33.89 -24.84 -14.52
N ASP A 216 -34.52 -25.60 -13.63
CA ASP A 216 -35.84 -26.18 -13.82
C ASP A 216 -36.91 -25.34 -13.13
N CYS A 217 -38.02 -25.07 -13.82
CA CYS A 217 -39.15 -24.36 -13.24
C CYS A 217 -40.13 -25.34 -12.57
N SER A 218 -40.32 -25.20 -11.27
CA SER A 218 -41.31 -25.96 -10.50
C SER A 218 -42.13 -25.00 -9.64
N CYS A 219 -43.46 -25.01 -9.81
CA CYS A 219 -44.40 -24.16 -9.06
C CYS A 219 -43.97 -22.67 -8.97
N ASN A 220 -43.84 -22.00 -10.13
CA ASN A 220 -43.45 -20.58 -10.22
C ASN A 220 -42.07 -20.22 -9.63
N GLN A 221 -41.24 -21.22 -9.32
CA GLN A 221 -39.90 -21.03 -8.77
C GLN A 221 -38.87 -21.77 -9.62
N CYS A 222 -37.73 -21.11 -9.83
CA CYS A 222 -36.61 -21.71 -10.53
C CYS A 222 -35.66 -22.42 -9.57
N SER A 223 -35.37 -23.69 -9.86
CA SER A 223 -34.29 -24.45 -9.23
C SER A 223 -33.06 -24.40 -10.13
N CYS A 224 -32.07 -23.60 -9.76
CA CYS A 224 -30.88 -23.38 -10.59
C CYS A 224 -29.97 -24.60 -10.61
N PHE A 225 -29.35 -24.86 -11.77
CA PHE A 225 -28.41 -25.97 -11.92
C PHE A 225 -27.11 -25.70 -11.16
N GLU A 226 -26.50 -26.78 -10.66
CA GLU A 226 -25.16 -26.73 -10.10
C GLU A 226 -24.12 -26.55 -11.21
N SER A 227 -23.04 -25.83 -10.89
CA SER A 227 -21.94 -25.54 -11.82
C SER A 227 -20.60 -25.78 -11.14
N GLU A 228 -19.66 -26.37 -11.87
CA GLU A 228 -18.28 -26.57 -11.38
C GLU A 228 -17.51 -25.24 -11.27
N PHE A 229 -17.98 -24.20 -11.94
CA PHE A 229 -17.33 -22.87 -11.96
C PHE A 229 -17.80 -21.95 -10.84
N GLY A 230 -18.91 -22.29 -10.16
CA GLY A 230 -19.46 -21.51 -9.06
C GLY A 230 -20.98 -21.68 -8.92
N LYS A 231 -21.65 -20.67 -8.39
CA LYS A 231 -23.09 -20.73 -8.08
C LYS A 231 -23.90 -19.91 -9.08
N ILE A 232 -24.98 -20.50 -9.57
CA ILE A 232 -26.03 -19.81 -10.33
C ILE A 232 -27.18 -19.54 -9.36
N TYR A 233 -27.72 -18.32 -9.38
CA TYR A 233 -28.73 -17.87 -8.44
C TYR A 233 -29.63 -16.77 -9.05
N GLY A 234 -30.60 -16.31 -8.26
CA GLY A 234 -31.61 -15.35 -8.69
C GLY A 234 -32.96 -16.02 -8.91
N PRO A 235 -34.07 -15.26 -8.85
CA PRO A 235 -35.43 -15.76 -9.03
C PRO A 235 -35.64 -16.51 -10.36
N PHE A 236 -34.87 -16.18 -11.39
CA PHE A 236 -34.93 -16.79 -12.71
C PHE A 236 -33.60 -17.44 -13.12
N CYS A 237 -32.71 -17.74 -12.17
CA CYS A 237 -31.36 -18.27 -12.43
C CYS A 237 -30.57 -17.41 -13.44
N GLU A 238 -30.76 -16.10 -13.36
CA GLU A 238 -30.20 -15.10 -14.26
C GLU A 238 -28.78 -14.66 -13.83
N CYS A 239 -28.47 -14.82 -12.55
CA CYS A 239 -27.21 -14.39 -11.97
C CYS A 239 -26.25 -15.55 -11.71
N ASP A 240 -24.97 -15.24 -11.70
CA ASP A 240 -23.92 -16.14 -11.25
C ASP A 240 -22.77 -15.32 -10.64
N ASN A 241 -21.86 -16.03 -9.97
CA ASN A 241 -20.70 -15.44 -9.30
C ASN A 241 -19.36 -15.71 -10.02
N PHE A 242 -19.38 -16.07 -11.30
CA PHE A 242 -18.17 -16.48 -12.03
C PHE A 242 -18.01 -15.85 -13.43
N SER A 243 -19.02 -15.12 -13.92
CA SER A 243 -19.04 -14.47 -15.24
C SER A 243 -18.55 -13.01 -15.24
N CYS A 244 -17.97 -12.52 -14.15
CA CYS A 244 -17.41 -11.16 -14.10
C CYS A 244 -16.10 -11.01 -14.89
N ALA A 245 -15.66 -9.76 -15.08
CA ALA A 245 -14.43 -9.44 -15.79
C ALA A 245 -13.19 -10.05 -15.11
N ARG A 246 -12.25 -10.53 -15.94
CA ARG A 246 -10.96 -11.07 -15.50
C ARG A 246 -9.82 -10.16 -15.92
N ASN A 247 -8.87 -9.94 -15.02
CA ASN A 247 -7.61 -9.27 -15.33
C ASN A 247 -6.46 -10.25 -15.11
N LYS A 248 -5.60 -10.43 -16.12
CA LYS A 248 -4.52 -11.44 -16.12
C LYS A 248 -5.00 -12.84 -15.70
N GLY A 249 -6.22 -13.21 -16.10
CA GLY A 249 -6.84 -14.50 -15.79
C GLY A 249 -7.54 -14.61 -14.44
N VAL A 250 -7.46 -13.60 -13.57
CA VAL A 250 -8.06 -13.60 -12.23
C VAL A 250 -9.38 -12.81 -12.23
N LEU A 251 -10.45 -13.41 -11.70
CA LEU A 251 -11.77 -12.78 -11.55
C LEU A 251 -11.69 -11.57 -10.63
N CYS A 252 -12.25 -10.43 -11.07
CA CYS A 252 -12.22 -9.16 -10.32
C CYS A 252 -10.81 -8.77 -9.82
N SER A 253 -9.78 -9.14 -10.59
CA SER A 253 -8.36 -8.95 -10.25
C SER A 253 -7.93 -9.56 -8.90
N GLY A 254 -8.75 -10.41 -8.28
CA GLY A 254 -8.54 -10.93 -6.92
C GLY A 254 -8.83 -9.91 -5.81
N HIS A 255 -9.42 -8.76 -6.16
CA HIS A 255 -9.67 -7.64 -5.25
C HIS A 255 -11.17 -7.28 -5.18
N GLY A 256 -12.05 -8.24 -5.45
CA GLY A 256 -13.48 -8.05 -5.36
C GLY A 256 -14.25 -9.36 -5.45
N GLU A 257 -15.52 -9.29 -5.09
CA GLU A 257 -16.47 -10.40 -5.25
C GLU A 257 -17.33 -10.21 -6.49
N CYS A 258 -17.53 -11.28 -7.24
CA CYS A 258 -18.39 -11.25 -8.42
C CYS A 258 -19.86 -11.46 -8.04
N HIS A 259 -20.71 -10.50 -8.38
CA HIS A 259 -22.14 -10.54 -8.14
C HIS A 259 -22.89 -10.20 -9.43
N CYS A 260 -23.50 -11.21 -10.05
CA CYS A 260 -24.34 -11.06 -11.24
C CYS A 260 -23.68 -10.29 -12.40
N GLY A 261 -22.41 -10.59 -12.69
CA GLY A 261 -21.65 -9.95 -13.77
C GLY A 261 -20.93 -8.65 -13.39
N GLU A 262 -21.12 -8.14 -12.17
CA GLU A 262 -20.39 -6.99 -11.64
C GLU A 262 -19.40 -7.36 -10.54
N CYS A 263 -18.22 -6.74 -10.55
CA CYS A 263 -17.27 -6.87 -9.46
C CYS A 263 -17.58 -5.86 -8.34
N LYS A 264 -17.86 -6.35 -7.15
CA LYS A 264 -17.93 -5.55 -5.92
C LYS A 264 -16.55 -5.51 -5.28
N CYS A 265 -15.84 -4.40 -5.45
CA CYS A 265 -14.45 -4.26 -5.02
C CYS A 265 -14.31 -4.22 -3.50
N HIS A 266 -13.21 -4.79 -3.02
CA HIS A 266 -12.79 -4.66 -1.63
C HIS A 266 -12.37 -3.22 -1.31
N ALA A 267 -12.35 -2.87 -0.03
CA ALA A 267 -11.84 -1.58 0.43
C ALA A 267 -10.41 -1.35 -0.11
N GLY A 268 -10.17 -0.15 -0.64
CA GLY A 268 -8.89 0.21 -1.24
C GLY A 268 -8.76 -0.07 -2.74
N TYR A 269 -9.81 -0.60 -3.40
CA TYR A 269 -9.80 -0.89 -4.83
C TYR A 269 -11.03 -0.34 -5.56
N ILE A 270 -10.83 0.12 -6.78
CA ILE A 270 -11.88 0.70 -7.65
C ILE A 270 -11.77 0.19 -9.09
N GLY A 271 -12.77 0.57 -9.90
CA GLY A 271 -12.89 0.20 -11.31
C GLY A 271 -13.70 -1.07 -11.53
N ASP A 272 -14.18 -1.26 -12.76
CA ASP A 272 -15.15 -2.31 -13.13
C ASP A 272 -14.63 -3.74 -12.90
N ASN A 273 -13.32 -3.92 -12.84
CA ASN A 273 -12.64 -5.19 -12.58
C ASN A 273 -11.77 -5.16 -11.32
N CYS A 274 -11.91 -4.14 -10.47
CA CYS A 274 -11.17 -3.94 -9.22
C CYS A 274 -9.63 -3.99 -9.37
N ASN A 275 -9.10 -3.59 -10.52
CA ASN A 275 -7.64 -3.60 -10.75
C ASN A 275 -6.91 -2.37 -10.19
N CYS A 276 -7.65 -1.32 -9.83
CA CYS A 276 -7.09 -0.01 -9.54
C CYS A 276 -7.03 0.19 -8.02
N SER A 277 -5.82 0.23 -7.47
CA SER A 277 -5.62 0.56 -6.05
C SER A 277 -5.91 2.04 -5.79
N THR A 278 -6.57 2.34 -4.68
CA THR A 278 -6.72 3.71 -4.18
C THR A 278 -5.57 4.13 -3.28
N ASP A 279 -4.57 3.28 -3.08
CA ASP A 279 -3.36 3.63 -2.35
C ASP A 279 -2.55 4.69 -3.12
N ILE A 280 -2.24 5.78 -2.44
CA ILE A 280 -1.49 6.93 -2.96
C ILE A 280 -0.03 6.93 -2.50
N SER A 281 0.38 5.94 -1.70
CA SER A 281 1.73 5.84 -1.13
C SER A 281 2.82 5.79 -2.22
N THR A 282 2.56 5.09 -3.32
CA THR A 282 3.50 4.95 -4.46
C THR A 282 3.65 6.23 -5.27
N CYS A 283 2.66 7.12 -5.23
CA CYS A 283 2.68 8.41 -5.92
C CYS A 283 3.31 9.54 -5.08
N ARG A 284 3.68 9.26 -3.83
CA ARG A 284 4.19 10.25 -2.89
C ARG A 284 5.71 10.40 -3.02
N GLY A 285 6.14 11.61 -3.38
CA GLY A 285 7.54 12.02 -3.49
C GLY A 285 8.25 12.14 -2.14
N ARG A 286 9.57 12.35 -2.20
CA ARG A 286 10.45 12.50 -1.02
C ARG A 286 10.15 13.77 -0.21
N ASP A 287 9.61 14.77 -0.87
CA ASP A 287 9.11 16.03 -0.33
C ASP A 287 7.71 15.90 0.28
N GLY A 288 7.08 14.72 0.16
CA GLY A 288 5.73 14.45 0.65
C GLY A 288 4.63 14.86 -0.33
N GLN A 289 4.97 15.47 -1.47
CA GLN A 289 4.02 15.85 -2.50
C GLN A 289 3.56 14.64 -3.31
N ILE A 290 2.31 14.66 -3.78
CA ILE A 290 1.76 13.61 -4.64
C ILE A 290 1.98 14.04 -6.08
N CYS A 291 2.72 13.25 -6.85
CA CYS A 291 3.06 13.54 -8.25
C CYS A 291 3.66 14.94 -8.46
N SER A 292 4.50 15.40 -7.52
CA SER A 292 5.16 16.72 -7.53
C SER A 292 4.20 17.89 -7.79
N GLU A 293 2.92 17.75 -7.40
CA GLU A 293 1.82 18.69 -7.68
C GLU A 293 1.59 19.01 -9.17
N ARG A 294 2.18 18.22 -10.07
CA ARG A 294 2.15 18.40 -11.54
C ARG A 294 1.32 17.32 -12.24
N GLY A 295 0.58 16.53 -11.48
CA GLY A 295 -0.23 15.43 -11.98
C GLY A 295 -1.20 14.86 -10.96
N HIS A 296 -1.91 13.81 -11.37
CA HIS A 296 -2.86 13.09 -10.52
C HIS A 296 -2.41 11.64 -10.34
N CYS A 297 -2.55 11.11 -9.13
CA CYS A 297 -2.30 9.71 -8.85
C CYS A 297 -3.52 8.87 -9.24
N LEU A 298 -3.36 7.99 -10.23
CA LEU A 298 -4.38 7.06 -10.67
C LEU A 298 -3.83 5.64 -10.58
N CYS A 299 -4.51 4.78 -9.83
CA CYS A 299 -4.13 3.37 -9.64
C CYS A 299 -2.67 3.18 -9.15
N GLY A 300 -2.19 4.08 -8.28
CA GLY A 300 -0.83 4.05 -7.77
C GLY A 300 0.25 4.54 -8.75
N GLN A 301 -0.13 5.19 -9.86
CA GLN A 301 0.79 5.78 -10.83
C GLN A 301 0.45 7.24 -11.09
N CYS A 302 1.47 8.09 -11.25
CA CYS A 302 1.26 9.50 -11.56
C CYS A 302 0.97 9.72 -13.05
N GLN A 303 -0.16 10.36 -13.33
CA GLN A 303 -0.49 10.90 -14.64
C GLN A 303 -0.18 12.40 -14.64
N CYS A 304 0.92 12.78 -15.29
CA CYS A 304 1.36 14.18 -15.36
C CYS A 304 0.42 15.00 -16.23
N THR A 305 -0.14 16.06 -15.65
CA THR A 305 -1.05 17.00 -16.32
C THR A 305 -0.33 18.27 -16.78
N GLU A 306 0.79 18.61 -16.13
CA GLU A 306 1.58 19.80 -16.45
C GLU A 306 2.34 19.60 -17.78
N PRO A 307 2.21 20.50 -18.77
CA PRO A 307 2.88 20.37 -20.06
C PRO A 307 4.41 20.34 -19.94
N GLY A 308 5.02 19.25 -20.41
CA GLY A 308 6.47 19.03 -20.36
C GLY A 308 6.97 18.45 -19.03
N ALA A 309 6.07 18.15 -18.08
CA ALA A 309 6.40 17.36 -16.91
C ALA A 309 6.38 15.85 -17.23
N PHE A 310 7.38 15.12 -16.73
CA PHE A 310 7.52 13.67 -16.87
C PHE A 310 8.30 13.08 -15.69
N GLY A 311 8.44 11.75 -15.67
CA GLY A 311 9.00 11.00 -14.54
C GLY A 311 7.92 10.21 -13.80
N GLU A 312 8.32 9.28 -12.93
CA GLU A 312 7.38 8.42 -12.20
C GLU A 312 6.50 9.21 -11.22
N MET A 313 6.97 10.38 -10.78
CA MET A 313 6.28 11.28 -9.87
C MET A 313 6.12 12.69 -10.46
N CYS A 314 6.20 12.84 -11.79
CA CYS A 314 6.12 14.13 -12.51
C CYS A 314 7.16 15.17 -12.05
N GLU A 315 8.29 14.70 -11.54
CA GLU A 315 9.32 15.51 -10.93
C GLU A 315 10.15 16.30 -11.96
N LYS A 316 10.29 15.78 -13.18
CA LYS A 316 11.13 16.36 -14.23
C LYS A 316 10.28 17.30 -15.08
N CYS A 317 10.63 18.57 -15.16
CA CYS A 317 9.93 19.53 -16.03
C CYS A 317 10.90 20.61 -16.58
N PRO A 318 11.55 20.35 -17.72
CA PRO A 318 12.52 21.27 -18.33
C PRO A 318 11.90 22.59 -18.81
N THR A 319 10.59 22.58 -19.12
CA THR A 319 9.82 23.73 -19.61
C THR A 319 9.13 24.53 -18.51
N CYS A 320 9.24 24.10 -17.24
CA CYS A 320 8.62 24.80 -16.13
C CYS A 320 9.40 26.09 -15.79
N PRO A 321 8.71 27.20 -15.45
CA PRO A 321 9.33 28.50 -15.17
C PRO A 321 10.44 28.48 -14.09
N ASP A 322 10.36 27.54 -13.15
CA ASP A 322 11.23 27.47 -11.98
C ASP A 322 12.56 26.73 -12.18
N ALA A 323 12.77 26.10 -13.35
CA ALA A 323 14.01 25.37 -13.61
C ALA A 323 15.21 26.29 -13.86
N CYS A 324 15.01 27.44 -14.51
CA CYS A 324 16.07 28.44 -14.70
C CYS A 324 16.27 29.35 -13.48
N SER A 325 15.24 29.58 -12.66
CA SER A 325 15.31 30.48 -11.50
C SER A 325 16.15 29.88 -10.38
N THR A 326 15.97 28.60 -10.08
CA THR A 326 16.75 27.87 -9.05
C THR A 326 18.23 27.76 -9.42
N LYS A 327 18.56 27.56 -10.70
CA LYS A 327 19.94 27.48 -11.20
C LYS A 327 20.59 28.86 -11.35
N ARG A 328 19.81 29.92 -11.55
CA ARG A 328 20.29 31.30 -11.63
C ARG A 328 21.00 31.72 -10.34
N ASP A 329 20.44 31.42 -9.18
CA ASP A 329 21.02 31.84 -7.89
C ASP A 329 22.43 31.27 -7.70
N CYS A 330 22.66 30.02 -8.12
CA CYS A 330 23.98 29.41 -8.15
C CYS A 330 24.94 30.14 -9.11
N VAL A 331 24.51 30.38 -10.36
CA VAL A 331 25.34 31.03 -11.39
C VAL A 331 25.70 32.47 -10.98
N GLU A 332 24.76 33.25 -10.43
CA GLU A 332 25.02 34.59 -9.91
C GLU A 332 26.03 34.57 -8.75
N CYS A 333 25.88 33.63 -7.81
CA CYS A 333 26.79 33.49 -6.67
C CYS A 333 28.24 33.27 -7.13
N LEU A 334 28.44 32.35 -8.09
CA LEU A 334 29.75 32.01 -8.64
C LEU A 334 30.38 33.18 -9.43
N LEU A 335 29.60 33.91 -10.21
CA LEU A 335 30.07 35.08 -10.95
C LEU A 335 30.47 36.22 -10.03
N LEU A 336 29.68 36.52 -8.99
CA LEU A 336 29.94 37.60 -8.03
C LEU A 336 31.20 37.36 -7.17
N HIS A 337 31.56 36.10 -6.93
CA HIS A 337 32.69 35.70 -6.08
C HIS A 337 33.90 35.18 -6.87
N SER A 338 33.87 35.26 -8.20
CA SER A 338 34.99 34.86 -9.05
C SER A 338 36.26 35.63 -8.65
N GLY A 339 37.24 34.92 -8.07
CA GLY A 339 38.51 35.49 -7.59
C GLY A 339 38.55 35.95 -6.11
N LYS A 340 37.56 35.63 -5.26
CA LYS A 340 37.60 35.93 -3.80
C LYS A 340 37.69 34.67 -2.92
N PRO A 341 38.23 34.76 -1.69
CA PRO A 341 38.49 33.61 -0.82
C PRO A 341 37.24 33.03 -0.12
N ASP A 342 36.13 33.77 -0.10
CA ASP A 342 34.90 33.38 0.62
C ASP A 342 33.95 32.58 -0.29
N ASN A 343 34.42 31.41 -0.72
CA ASN A 343 33.76 30.58 -1.73
C ASN A 343 32.85 29.47 -1.13
N GLN A 344 32.86 29.30 0.20
CA GLN A 344 32.19 28.17 0.87
C GLN A 344 30.65 28.20 0.74
N THR A 345 30.06 29.39 0.79
CA THR A 345 28.59 29.57 0.68
C THR A 345 28.10 29.25 -0.73
N CYS A 346 28.80 29.70 -1.78
CA CYS A 346 28.43 29.35 -3.17
C CYS A 346 28.66 27.87 -3.48
N HIS A 347 29.73 27.25 -2.97
CA HIS A 347 29.95 25.80 -3.12
C HIS A 347 28.83 24.95 -2.50
N SER A 348 28.24 25.42 -1.40
CA SER A 348 27.06 24.75 -0.81
C SER A 348 25.79 24.92 -1.65
N LEU A 349 25.59 26.10 -2.25
CA LEU A 349 24.44 26.43 -3.08
C LEU A 349 24.48 25.70 -4.44
N CYS A 350 25.68 25.48 -4.97
CA CYS A 350 25.93 24.85 -6.28
C CYS A 350 26.34 23.37 -6.17
N ARG A 351 26.08 22.69 -5.05
CA ARG A 351 26.62 21.36 -4.77
C ARG A 351 26.23 20.29 -5.81
N ASP A 352 25.04 20.43 -6.37
CA ASP A 352 24.46 19.49 -7.34
C ASP A 352 24.66 19.94 -8.79
N GLU A 353 25.48 20.98 -8.99
CA GLU A 353 25.80 21.57 -10.27
C GLU A 353 27.24 21.28 -10.69
N VAL A 354 27.42 20.83 -11.93
CA VAL A 354 28.74 20.77 -12.59
C VAL A 354 28.86 22.00 -13.46
N ILE A 355 29.84 22.86 -13.20
CA ILE A 355 29.99 24.14 -13.92
C ILE A 355 31.04 24.01 -15.02
N THR A 356 30.63 24.30 -16.26
CA THR A 356 31.48 24.34 -17.44
C THR A 356 31.54 25.77 -17.97
N TRP A 357 32.71 26.40 -17.94
CA TRP A 357 32.89 27.77 -18.42
C TRP A 357 33.26 27.81 -19.91
N VAL A 358 32.53 28.57 -20.72
CA VAL A 358 32.76 28.68 -22.18
C VAL A 358 32.83 30.13 -22.65
N ASP A 359 33.53 30.38 -23.75
CA ASP A 359 33.64 31.74 -24.33
C ASP A 359 32.47 32.06 -25.26
N THR A 360 31.79 31.04 -25.81
CA THR A 360 30.56 31.18 -26.60
C THR A 360 29.60 30.03 -26.29
N ILE A 361 28.29 30.32 -26.23
CA ILE A 361 27.24 29.31 -26.11
C ILE A 361 26.74 28.97 -27.51
N VAL A 362 26.89 27.71 -27.91
CA VAL A 362 26.31 27.17 -29.14
C VAL A 362 24.82 26.96 -28.92
N LYS A 363 23.97 27.60 -29.73
CA LYS A 363 22.50 27.59 -29.57
C LYS A 363 21.81 26.35 -30.18
N ASP A 364 22.57 25.42 -30.75
CA ASP A 364 22.08 24.33 -31.61
C ASP A 364 22.23 22.94 -30.96
N ASP A 365 22.28 22.89 -29.62
CA ASP A 365 22.30 21.62 -28.90
C ASP A 365 20.88 21.27 -28.44
N GLN A 366 20.26 20.27 -29.07
CA GLN A 366 18.85 19.91 -28.86
C GLN A 366 18.59 19.34 -27.45
N GLU A 367 19.63 18.96 -26.71
CA GLU A 367 19.52 18.41 -25.35
C GLU A 367 19.73 19.45 -24.24
N ALA A 368 20.13 20.68 -24.57
CA ALA A 368 20.46 21.71 -23.58
C ALA A 368 19.37 22.78 -23.46
N VAL A 369 18.94 23.06 -22.22
CA VAL A 369 17.97 24.13 -21.95
C VAL A 369 18.72 25.46 -21.83
N LEU A 370 18.36 26.44 -22.67
CA LEU A 370 18.93 27.79 -22.65
C LEU A 370 18.17 28.71 -21.68
N CYS A 371 18.87 29.17 -20.65
CA CYS A 371 18.38 30.16 -19.71
C CYS A 371 19.04 31.52 -19.96
N PHE A 372 18.27 32.60 -19.90
CA PHE A 372 18.80 33.95 -19.95
C PHE A 372 18.01 34.88 -19.03
N TYR A 373 18.71 35.83 -18.41
CA TYR A 373 18.10 36.79 -17.49
C TYR A 373 18.83 38.13 -17.53
N LYS A 374 18.15 39.19 -17.11
CA LYS A 374 18.74 40.52 -16.96
C LYS A 374 19.28 40.71 -15.55
N THR A 375 20.50 41.22 -15.45
CA THR A 375 21.12 41.60 -14.17
C THR A 375 20.68 42.99 -13.73
N ALA A 376 20.97 43.36 -12.47
CA ALA A 376 20.71 44.69 -11.93
C ALA A 376 21.46 45.83 -12.66
N LYS A 377 22.46 45.51 -13.49
CA LYS A 377 23.21 46.45 -14.32
C LYS A 377 22.73 46.50 -15.78
N ASP A 378 21.56 45.93 -16.07
CA ASP A 378 20.95 45.84 -17.41
C ASP A 378 21.76 44.99 -18.42
N CYS A 379 22.73 44.20 -17.95
CA CYS A 379 23.42 43.19 -18.76
C CYS A 379 22.55 41.93 -18.88
N VAL A 380 22.52 41.31 -20.06
CA VAL A 380 21.83 40.02 -20.30
C VAL A 380 22.83 38.88 -20.10
N MET A 381 22.58 38.05 -19.09
CA MET A 381 23.34 36.83 -18.85
C MET A 381 22.67 35.66 -19.52
N MET A 382 23.47 34.73 -20.05
CA MET A 382 23.00 33.50 -20.68
C MET A 382 23.81 32.32 -20.16
N PHE A 383 23.13 31.21 -19.89
CA PHE A 383 23.73 29.93 -19.58
C PHE A 383 22.84 28.81 -20.12
N THR A 384 23.42 27.64 -20.40
CA THR A 384 22.64 26.44 -20.69
C THR A 384 22.80 25.42 -19.59
N TYR A 385 21.86 24.49 -19.46
CA TYR A 385 22.07 23.32 -18.61
C TYR A 385 21.53 22.04 -19.24
N VAL A 386 22.16 20.93 -18.88
CA VAL A 386 21.77 19.56 -19.25
C VAL A 386 21.68 18.73 -17.97
N GLU A 387 20.61 17.99 -17.78
CA GLU A 387 20.53 17.04 -16.65
C GLU A 387 21.32 15.77 -16.96
N LEU A 388 22.16 15.35 -16.01
CA LEU A 388 22.93 14.12 -16.10
C LEU A 388 22.11 12.95 -15.53
N PRO A 389 22.29 11.70 -16.02
CA PRO A 389 21.66 10.50 -15.46
C PRO A 389 21.95 10.27 -13.97
N SER A 390 22.99 10.91 -13.44
CA SER A 390 23.38 10.90 -12.03
C SER A 390 22.48 11.75 -11.11
N GLY A 391 21.54 12.51 -11.65
CA GLY A 391 20.69 13.46 -10.90
C GLY A 391 21.33 14.84 -10.66
N LYS A 392 22.59 15.05 -11.08
CA LYS A 392 23.24 16.36 -11.14
C LYS A 392 22.90 17.08 -12.45
N SER A 393 23.03 18.40 -12.49
CA SER A 393 22.93 19.16 -13.75
C SER A 393 24.30 19.71 -14.16
N ASN A 394 24.62 19.66 -15.45
CA ASN A 394 25.79 20.30 -16.02
C ASN A 394 25.37 21.67 -16.57
N LEU A 395 25.83 22.74 -15.94
CA LEU A 395 25.60 24.13 -16.33
C LEU A 395 26.77 24.64 -17.17
N THR A 396 26.47 25.10 -18.37
CA THR A 396 27.43 25.77 -19.25
C THR A 396 27.22 27.27 -19.17
N VAL A 397 28.19 27.98 -18.61
CA VAL A 397 28.12 29.41 -18.29
C VAL A 397 29.12 30.18 -19.14
N LEU A 398 28.69 31.33 -19.70
CA LEU A 398 29.59 32.24 -20.41
C LEU A 398 30.63 32.83 -19.47
N ARG A 399 31.91 32.81 -19.88
CA ARG A 399 32.96 33.63 -19.28
C ARG A 399 32.77 35.08 -19.73
N GLU A 400 32.94 36.03 -18.81
CA GLU A 400 33.10 37.44 -19.14
C GLU A 400 34.42 37.71 -19.89
#